data_AF-A0A965C3Y1-F1
#
_entry.id   AF-A0A965C3Y1-F1
#
_cell.length_a   1.000
_cell.length_b   1.000
_cell.length_c   1.000
_cell.angle_alpha   90.00
_cell.angle_beta   90.00
_cell.angle_gamma   90.00
#
_symmetry.space_group_name_H-M   'P 1'
#
loop_
_entity.id
_entity.type
_entity.pdbx_description
1 polymer ?
#
loop_
_entity_poly.entity_id
_entity_poly.type
_entity_poly.pdbx_seq_one_letter_code
_entity_poly.pdbx_strand_id
1 'polypeptide(L)'
;MAHQNDRMTEIVITGPTNEEWVEDFAIPNGLEASLIKWAVDNPQLFHSPEMYKDFKDNEFIPHPSSPHKHHCTPRSMHRADHWLKVRDKLTSKQLMAALLGTLGPKGAADLHTHIMISDQMPTQASIKADPKNAIIPRSAAACQMVVYRALASMKADMIDPWMDYMQRMEREHQAVFVNQAKRKTYHQFQTVMTNPKFVKWCTANNFAFTADKV
;
A
#
# COMPACT_ATOMS: atom_id res chain seq x y z
N MET A 1 16.45 37.13 -30.17
CA MET A 1 16.79 36.78 -28.78
C MET A 1 18.15 36.06 -28.64
N ALA A 2 19.04 36.03 -29.65
CA ALA A 2 20.27 35.24 -29.57
C ALA A 2 21.31 35.83 -28.57
N HIS A 3 21.56 37.14 -28.60
CA HIS A 3 22.53 37.81 -27.72
C HIS A 3 22.06 38.01 -26.26
N GLN A 4 20.82 37.61 -25.94
CA GLN A 4 20.28 37.70 -24.58
C GLN A 4 20.70 36.50 -23.74
N ASN A 5 20.91 35.34 -24.36
CA ASN A 5 21.40 34.14 -23.71
C ASN A 5 22.89 34.25 -23.34
N ASP A 6 23.67 35.07 -24.06
CA ASP A 6 25.08 35.36 -23.76
C ASP A 6 25.29 36.03 -22.39
N ARG A 7 24.20 36.47 -21.72
CA ARG A 7 24.21 37.04 -20.36
C ARG A 7 23.89 36.02 -19.27
N MET A 8 23.58 34.78 -19.64
CA MET A 8 23.25 33.71 -18.70
C MET A 8 24.35 32.65 -18.73
N THR A 9 24.73 32.15 -17.56
CA THR A 9 25.55 30.95 -17.43
C THR A 9 24.64 29.85 -16.91
N GLU A 10 24.50 28.78 -17.67
CA GLU A 10 23.71 27.61 -17.28
C GLU A 10 24.62 26.58 -16.62
N ILE A 11 24.23 26.13 -15.43
CA ILE A 11 24.88 25.02 -14.73
C ILE A 11 23.84 23.92 -14.59
N VAL A 12 24.15 22.74 -15.11
CA VAL A 12 23.29 21.56 -14.96
C VAL A 12 23.56 20.94 -13.59
N ILE A 13 22.51 20.82 -12.79
CA ILE A 13 22.56 20.20 -11.46
C ILE A 13 21.71 18.94 -11.49
N THR A 14 22.24 17.86 -10.94
CA THR A 14 21.50 16.59 -10.81
C THR A 14 20.40 16.73 -9.75
N GLY A 15 19.21 16.21 -10.05
CA GLY A 15 18.13 16.11 -9.07
C GLY A 15 18.45 15.09 -7.97
N PRO A 16 17.76 15.17 -6.81
CA PRO A 16 17.96 14.19 -5.73
C PRO A 16 17.48 12.81 -6.16
N THR A 17 18.12 11.76 -5.65
CA THR A 17 17.60 10.40 -5.70
C THR A 17 16.39 10.23 -4.76
N ASN A 18 15.65 9.14 -4.91
CA ASN A 18 14.54 8.82 -4.02
C ASN A 18 15.02 8.63 -2.57
N GLU A 19 16.18 8.00 -2.37
CA GLU A 19 16.76 7.77 -1.04
C GLU A 19 17.18 9.09 -0.38
N GLU A 20 17.97 9.93 -1.07
CA GLU A 20 18.38 11.25 -0.57
C GLU A 20 17.18 12.13 -0.26
N TRP A 21 16.16 12.15 -1.12
CA TRP A 21 14.95 12.92 -0.84
C TRP A 21 14.19 12.41 0.38
N VAL A 22 14.13 11.09 0.59
CA VAL A 22 13.47 10.50 1.74
C VAL A 22 14.22 10.80 3.03
N GLU A 23 15.54 10.57 3.04
CA GLU A 23 16.40 10.72 4.22
C GLU A 23 16.64 12.17 4.60
N ASP A 24 16.98 13.03 3.64
CA ASP A 24 17.40 14.41 3.92
C ASP A 24 16.23 15.39 3.96
N PHE A 25 15.08 15.05 3.36
CA PHE A 25 13.93 15.94 3.29
C PHE A 25 12.64 15.36 3.88
N ALA A 26 12.17 14.21 3.39
CA ALA A 26 10.82 13.75 3.72
C ALA A 26 10.67 13.34 5.20
N ILE A 27 11.63 12.58 5.74
CA ILE A 27 11.64 12.18 7.15
C ILE A 27 11.82 13.39 8.08
N PRO A 28 12.83 14.28 7.89
CA PRO A 28 13.02 15.45 8.74
C PRO A 28 11.83 16.42 8.77
N ASN A 29 11.09 16.53 7.66
CA ASN A 29 9.91 17.41 7.57
C ASN A 29 8.61 16.73 8.01
N GLY A 30 8.66 15.47 8.49
CA GLY A 30 7.48 14.75 8.98
C GLY A 30 6.41 14.57 7.91
N LEU A 31 6.82 14.18 6.70
CA LEU A 31 5.89 13.78 5.64
C LEU A 31 5.16 12.49 6.03
N GLU A 32 3.99 12.29 5.44
CA GLU A 32 3.13 11.14 5.68
C GLU A 32 3.81 9.82 5.27
N ALA A 33 3.67 8.79 6.11
CA ALA A 33 4.41 7.54 5.96
C ALA A 33 4.05 6.74 4.69
N SER A 34 2.78 6.75 4.27
CA SER A 34 2.37 6.11 3.01
C SER A 34 2.95 6.83 1.79
N LEU A 35 3.09 8.16 1.83
CA LEU A 35 3.79 8.91 0.77
C LEU A 35 5.28 8.56 0.71
N ILE A 36 5.94 8.49 1.88
CA ILE A 36 7.35 8.09 1.95
C ILE A 36 7.51 6.67 1.40
N LYS A 37 6.66 5.73 1.81
CA LYS A 37 6.68 4.35 1.31
C LYS A 37 6.47 4.29 -0.20
N TRP A 38 5.53 5.06 -0.73
CA TRP A 38 5.28 5.16 -2.16
C TRP A 38 6.50 5.69 -2.93
N ALA A 39 7.19 6.71 -2.41
CA ALA A 39 8.40 7.25 -3.00
C ALA A 39 9.57 6.25 -3.02
N VAL A 40 9.73 5.47 -1.94
CA VAL A 40 10.71 4.38 -1.86
C VAL A 40 10.41 3.27 -2.87
N ASP A 41 9.14 2.89 -3.00
CA ASP A 41 8.71 1.82 -3.91
C ASP A 41 8.80 2.20 -5.39
N ASN A 42 8.91 3.49 -5.71
CA ASN A 42 8.87 4.02 -7.07
C ASN A 42 10.06 4.95 -7.36
N PRO A 43 11.29 4.43 -7.51
CA PRO A 43 12.47 5.23 -7.84
C PRO A 43 12.30 6.08 -9.13
N GLN A 44 11.48 5.61 -10.07
CA GLN A 44 11.20 6.29 -11.34
C GLN A 44 10.55 7.68 -11.18
N LEU A 45 10.02 8.01 -9.99
CA LEU A 45 9.50 9.35 -9.68
C LEU A 45 10.59 10.43 -9.63
N PHE A 46 11.86 10.03 -9.48
CA PHE A 46 13.02 10.91 -9.30
C PHE A 46 13.95 10.93 -10.51
N HIS A 47 13.58 10.23 -11.58
CA HIS A 47 14.38 10.20 -12.80
C HIS A 47 14.34 11.55 -13.52
N SER A 48 15.47 11.94 -14.12
CA SER A 48 15.56 13.03 -15.08
C SER A 48 14.79 12.69 -16.38
N PRO A 49 14.08 13.66 -16.98
CA PRO A 49 13.42 13.47 -18.26
C PRO A 49 14.35 13.08 -19.40
N GLU A 50 15.62 13.46 -19.32
CA GLU A 50 16.64 13.14 -20.33
C GLU A 50 16.91 11.64 -20.47
N MET A 51 16.52 10.84 -19.46
CA MET A 51 16.64 9.38 -19.50
C MET A 51 15.61 8.72 -20.40
N TYR A 52 14.62 9.47 -20.89
CA TYR A 52 13.49 8.95 -21.67
C TYR A 52 13.38 9.68 -23.00
N LYS A 53 12.94 8.94 -24.03
CA LYS A 53 12.73 9.52 -25.37
C LYS A 53 11.28 9.95 -25.55
N ASP A 54 10.34 9.19 -25.01
CA ASP A 54 8.91 9.48 -25.02
C ASP A 54 8.41 9.69 -23.58
N PHE A 55 7.48 10.64 -23.41
CA PHE A 55 6.82 10.85 -22.12
C PHE A 55 6.04 9.61 -21.65
N LYS A 56 5.65 8.73 -22.57
CA LYS A 56 4.95 7.47 -22.25
C LYS A 56 5.82 6.46 -21.51
N ASP A 57 7.15 6.55 -21.67
CA ASP A 57 8.07 5.66 -20.97
C ASP A 57 8.09 5.97 -19.46
N ASN A 58 7.80 7.22 -19.09
CA ASN A 58 7.60 7.64 -17.71
C ASN A 58 6.66 8.84 -17.64
N GLU A 59 5.37 8.56 -17.50
CA GLU A 59 4.32 9.58 -17.44
C GLU A 59 4.30 10.36 -16.11
N PHE A 60 5.09 9.95 -15.12
CA PHE A 60 5.13 10.62 -13.82
C PHE A 60 5.86 11.96 -13.90
N ILE A 61 7.02 11.98 -14.56
CA ILE A 61 7.94 13.11 -14.54
C ILE A 61 7.59 14.15 -15.63
N PRO A 62 8.01 15.42 -15.47
CA PRO A 62 7.84 16.42 -16.51
C PRO A 62 8.69 16.08 -17.73
N HIS A 63 8.07 15.93 -18.89
CA HIS A 63 8.76 15.66 -20.16
C HIS A 63 8.35 16.68 -21.23
N PRO A 64 9.27 17.22 -22.06
CA PRO A 64 8.96 18.26 -23.04
C PRO A 64 7.87 17.90 -24.06
N SER A 65 7.76 16.62 -24.41
CA SER A 65 6.72 16.12 -25.32
C SER A 65 5.38 15.82 -24.64
N SER A 66 5.29 15.94 -23.32
CA SER A 66 4.07 15.60 -22.61
C SER A 66 2.97 16.64 -22.87
N PRO A 67 1.73 16.21 -23.17
CA PRO A 67 0.59 17.12 -23.29
C PRO A 67 0.04 17.57 -21.93
N HIS A 68 0.52 16.98 -20.82
CA HIS A 68 0.02 17.26 -19.49
C HIS A 68 0.68 18.51 -18.89
N LYS A 69 -0.10 19.26 -18.09
CA LYS A 69 0.39 20.48 -17.40
C LYS A 69 0.93 20.20 -16.00
N HIS A 70 0.60 19.04 -15.43
CA HIS A 70 0.92 18.66 -14.07
C HIS A 70 1.66 17.33 -14.06
N HIS A 71 2.71 17.27 -13.25
CA HIS A 71 3.61 16.13 -13.14
C HIS A 71 4.00 15.88 -11.68
N CYS A 72 4.47 14.68 -11.41
CA CYS A 72 5.05 14.29 -10.15
C CYS A 72 6.50 14.76 -10.08
N THR A 73 6.80 15.53 -9.04
CA THR A 73 8.12 16.07 -8.69
C THR A 73 8.25 16.02 -7.18
N PRO A 74 9.48 16.06 -6.61
CA PRO A 74 9.67 16.13 -5.16
C PRO A 74 8.85 17.26 -4.50
N ARG A 75 8.75 18.41 -5.18
CA ARG A 75 7.96 19.55 -4.73
C ARG A 75 6.45 19.29 -4.76
N SER A 76 5.94 18.62 -5.80
CA SER A 76 4.51 18.28 -5.85
C SER A 76 4.13 17.16 -4.89
N MET A 77 5.03 16.22 -4.60
CA MET A 77 4.85 15.23 -3.52
C MET A 77 4.75 15.89 -2.15
N HIS A 78 5.63 16.84 -1.84
CA HIS A 78 5.51 17.63 -0.61
C HIS A 78 4.19 18.44 -0.54
N ARG A 79 3.66 18.90 -1.67
CA ARG A 79 2.30 19.50 -1.68
C ARG A 79 1.21 18.47 -1.48
N ALA A 80 1.34 17.28 -2.05
CA ALA A 80 0.39 16.19 -1.89
C ALA A 80 0.27 15.75 -0.41
N ASP A 81 1.36 15.76 0.34
CA ASP A 81 1.39 15.49 1.79
C ASP A 81 0.34 16.27 2.58
N HIS A 82 0.10 17.54 2.22
CA HIS A 82 -0.90 18.38 2.89
C HIS A 82 -2.31 17.80 2.73
N TRP A 83 -2.63 17.23 1.57
CA TRP A 83 -3.90 16.54 1.33
C TRP A 83 -3.97 15.21 2.08
N LEU A 84 -2.85 14.48 2.16
CA LEU A 84 -2.79 13.20 2.86
C LEU A 84 -2.98 13.33 4.36
N LYS A 85 -2.50 14.43 4.95
CA LYS A 85 -2.68 14.76 6.38
C LYS A 85 -4.12 15.11 6.75
N VAL A 86 -4.95 15.49 5.77
CA VAL A 86 -6.37 15.81 5.98
C VAL A 86 -7.30 14.83 5.24
N ARG A 87 -6.77 13.67 4.82
CA ARG A 87 -7.50 12.72 3.97
C ARG A 87 -8.73 12.12 4.64
N ASP A 88 -8.73 12.05 5.97
CA ASP A 88 -9.85 11.64 6.81
C ASP A 88 -11.08 12.56 6.66
N LYS A 89 -10.86 13.81 6.27
CA LYS A 89 -11.91 14.83 6.06
C LYS A 89 -12.39 14.90 4.61
N LEU A 90 -11.79 14.13 3.71
CA LEU A 90 -12.07 14.16 2.28
C LEU A 90 -12.74 12.86 1.84
N THR A 91 -13.74 12.97 0.97
CA THR A 91 -14.22 11.78 0.24
C THR A 91 -13.13 11.31 -0.72
N SER A 92 -13.12 10.02 -1.08
CA SER A 92 -12.16 9.48 -2.06
C SER A 92 -12.16 10.26 -3.38
N LYS A 93 -13.33 10.74 -3.84
CA LYS A 93 -13.41 11.59 -5.04
C LYS A 93 -12.74 12.95 -4.86
N GLN A 94 -12.91 13.59 -3.69
CA GLN A 94 -12.26 14.87 -3.37
C GLN A 94 -10.75 14.70 -3.23
N LEU A 95 -10.29 13.64 -2.57
CA LEU A 95 -8.87 13.32 -2.45
C LEU A 95 -8.25 13.09 -3.84
N MET A 96 -8.88 12.28 -4.69
CA MET A 96 -8.41 12.06 -6.06
C MET A 96 -8.35 13.38 -6.85
N ALA A 97 -9.38 14.23 -6.78
CA ALA A 97 -9.39 15.52 -7.47
C ALA A 97 -8.27 16.47 -6.98
N ALA A 98 -8.02 16.50 -5.66
CA ALA A 98 -6.93 17.27 -5.07
C ALA A 98 -5.57 16.77 -5.57
N LEU A 99 -5.35 15.46 -5.53
CA LEU A 99 -4.11 14.82 -6.01
C LEU A 99 -3.90 15.03 -7.50
N LEU A 100 -4.95 14.96 -8.34
CA LEU A 100 -4.86 15.23 -9.78
C LEU A 100 -4.29 16.64 -10.07
N GLY A 101 -4.76 17.64 -9.32
CA GLY A 101 -4.26 19.01 -9.44
C GLY A 101 -2.86 19.22 -8.86
N THR A 102 -2.34 18.28 -8.05
CA THR A 102 -1.00 18.38 -7.46
C THR A 102 0.06 17.57 -8.20
N LEU A 103 -0.23 16.30 -8.50
CA LEU A 103 0.71 15.30 -9.03
C LEU A 103 0.51 14.96 -10.50
N GLY A 104 -0.56 15.46 -11.12
CA GLY A 104 -0.96 15.07 -12.47
C GLY A 104 -1.64 13.69 -12.51
N PRO A 105 -2.12 13.27 -13.71
CA PRO A 105 -2.98 12.10 -13.87
C PRO A 105 -2.35 10.79 -13.36
N LYS A 106 -1.14 10.48 -13.83
CA LYS A 106 -0.47 9.22 -13.48
C LYS A 106 -0.09 9.17 -12.01
N GLY A 107 0.55 10.22 -11.49
CA GLY A 107 0.97 10.30 -10.09
C GLY A 107 -0.21 10.24 -9.11
N ALA A 108 -1.30 10.97 -9.40
CA ALA A 108 -2.49 10.96 -8.56
C ALA A 108 -3.17 9.59 -8.53
N ALA A 109 -3.36 8.95 -9.69
CA ALA A 109 -4.00 7.64 -9.78
C ALA A 109 -3.20 6.57 -9.02
N ASP A 110 -1.88 6.61 -9.16
CA ASP A 110 -0.96 5.65 -8.55
C ASP A 110 -0.91 5.82 -7.02
N LEU A 111 -0.64 7.03 -6.54
CA LEU A 111 -0.59 7.34 -5.11
C LEU A 111 -1.95 7.09 -4.43
N HIS A 112 -3.06 7.50 -5.05
CA HIS A 112 -4.39 7.23 -4.51
C HIS A 112 -4.64 5.73 -4.38
N THR A 113 -4.22 4.93 -5.37
CA THR A 113 -4.33 3.47 -5.30
C THR A 113 -3.45 2.89 -4.19
N HIS A 114 -2.21 3.36 -4.08
CA HIS A 114 -1.28 2.94 -3.02
C HIS A 114 -1.86 3.20 -1.62
N ILE A 115 -2.41 4.39 -1.39
CA ILE A 115 -3.05 4.76 -0.11
C ILE A 115 -4.29 3.90 0.14
N MET A 116 -5.15 3.71 -0.86
CA MET A 116 -6.34 2.88 -0.70
C MET A 116 -5.99 1.43 -0.36
N ILE A 117 -4.90 0.89 -0.90
CA ILE A 117 -4.39 -0.44 -0.54
C ILE A 117 -3.86 -0.43 0.90
N SER A 118 -3.07 0.59 1.28
CA SER A 118 -2.52 0.75 2.63
C SER A 118 -3.63 0.88 3.69
N ASP A 119 -4.63 1.73 3.46
CA ASP A 119 -5.75 1.99 4.39
C ASP A 119 -6.72 0.80 4.47
N GLN A 120 -6.74 -0.08 3.47
CA GLN A 120 -7.54 -1.30 3.49
C GLN A 120 -6.91 -2.43 4.32
N MET A 121 -5.66 -2.29 4.76
CA MET A 121 -4.98 -3.34 5.52
C MET A 121 -5.23 -3.17 7.02
N PRO A 122 -5.99 -4.06 7.68
CA PRO A 122 -6.07 -4.05 9.13
C PRO A 122 -4.69 -4.27 9.75
N THR A 123 -4.37 -3.47 10.76
CA THR A 123 -3.19 -3.73 11.57
C THR A 123 -3.43 -4.95 12.46
N GLN A 124 -2.37 -5.67 12.80
CA GLN A 124 -2.50 -6.80 13.76
C GLN A 124 -2.97 -6.33 15.13
N ALA A 125 -2.55 -5.14 15.55
CA ALA A 125 -2.99 -4.52 16.79
C ALA A 125 -4.51 -4.27 16.77
N SER A 126 -5.06 -3.75 15.67
CA SER A 126 -6.51 -3.54 15.55
C SER A 126 -7.30 -4.85 15.54
N ILE A 127 -6.79 -5.89 14.87
CA ILE A 127 -7.43 -7.23 14.89
C ILE A 127 -7.42 -7.80 16.31
N LYS A 128 -6.31 -7.65 17.04
CA LYS A 128 -6.20 -8.18 18.40
C LYS A 128 -7.08 -7.42 19.40
N ALA A 129 -7.14 -6.09 19.29
CA ALA A 129 -7.88 -5.23 20.22
C ALA A 129 -9.39 -5.26 19.98
N ASP A 130 -9.82 -5.24 18.72
CA ASP A 130 -11.24 -5.26 18.34
C ASP A 130 -11.49 -6.13 17.10
N PRO A 131 -11.48 -7.46 17.25
CA PRO A 131 -11.61 -8.39 16.12
C PRO A 131 -12.97 -8.30 15.42
N LYS A 132 -14.01 -7.78 16.11
CA LYS A 132 -15.38 -7.70 15.56
C LYS A 132 -15.60 -6.44 14.73
N ASN A 133 -14.87 -5.36 14.99
CA ASN A 133 -15.00 -4.11 14.24
C ASN A 133 -13.78 -3.75 13.39
N ALA A 134 -12.65 -4.48 13.50
CA ALA A 134 -11.48 -4.25 12.65
C ALA A 134 -11.84 -4.29 11.15
N ILE A 135 -11.19 -3.45 10.35
CA ILE A 135 -11.48 -3.26 8.92
C ILE A 135 -11.25 -4.57 8.17
N ILE A 136 -12.23 -4.97 7.34
CA ILE A 136 -12.05 -6.04 6.36
C ILE A 136 -11.68 -5.40 5.02
N PRO A 137 -10.56 -5.79 4.39
CA PRO A 137 -10.19 -5.26 3.08
C PRO A 137 -11.27 -5.50 2.04
N ARG A 138 -11.38 -4.61 1.04
CA ARG A 138 -12.42 -4.73 -0.01
C ARG A 138 -12.01 -5.61 -1.19
N SER A 139 -10.71 -5.80 -1.41
CA SER A 139 -10.20 -6.61 -2.52
C SER A 139 -9.80 -8.01 -2.07
N ALA A 140 -10.04 -9.01 -2.93
CA ALA A 140 -9.68 -10.40 -2.65
C ALA A 140 -8.18 -10.57 -2.39
N ALA A 141 -7.33 -9.85 -3.12
CA ALA A 141 -5.87 -9.85 -2.94
C ALA A 141 -5.46 -9.31 -1.56
N ALA A 142 -6.05 -8.21 -1.12
CA ALA A 142 -5.77 -7.66 0.21
C ALA A 142 -6.26 -8.61 1.32
N CYS A 143 -7.41 -9.24 1.16
CA CYS A 143 -7.88 -10.29 2.07
C CYS A 143 -6.88 -11.47 2.17
N GLN A 144 -6.33 -11.94 1.04
CA GLN A 144 -5.29 -12.97 1.04
C GLN A 144 -4.02 -12.50 1.78
N MET A 145 -3.58 -11.26 1.56
CA MET A 145 -2.42 -10.69 2.27
C MET A 145 -2.65 -10.65 3.79
N VAL A 146 -3.85 -10.31 4.26
CA VAL A 146 -4.19 -10.33 5.70
C VAL A 146 -4.08 -11.75 6.27
N VAL A 147 -4.56 -12.76 5.54
CA VAL A 147 -4.45 -14.17 5.93
C VAL A 147 -2.98 -14.61 6.02
N TYR A 148 -2.17 -14.33 4.99
CA TYR A 148 -0.75 -14.70 5.00
C TYR A 148 0.03 -13.96 6.09
N ARG A 149 -0.27 -12.68 6.31
CA ARG A 149 0.34 -11.90 7.38
C ARG A 149 -0.02 -12.46 8.76
N ALA A 150 -1.26 -12.88 8.96
CA ALA A 150 -1.68 -13.53 10.20
C ALA A 150 -0.97 -14.87 10.42
N LEU A 151 -0.84 -15.70 9.38
CA LEU A 151 -0.06 -16.94 9.43
C LEU A 151 1.41 -16.67 9.77
N ALA A 152 2.03 -15.66 9.16
CA ALA A 152 3.45 -15.37 9.37
C ALA A 152 3.77 -14.89 10.79
N SER A 153 2.85 -14.21 11.46
CA SER A 153 3.09 -13.56 12.76
C SER A 153 2.26 -14.13 13.90
N MET A 154 1.66 -15.31 13.72
CA MET A 154 0.71 -15.87 14.68
C MET A 154 1.38 -16.11 16.03
N LYS A 155 0.70 -15.75 17.11
CA LYS A 155 1.10 -15.97 18.51
C LYS A 155 -0.08 -16.53 19.29
N ALA A 156 0.18 -17.26 20.37
CA ALA A 156 -0.86 -17.94 21.15
C ALA A 156 -1.99 -17.00 21.62
N ASP A 157 -1.64 -15.78 22.01
CA ASP A 157 -2.56 -14.73 22.48
C ASP A 157 -3.34 -14.02 21.36
N MET A 158 -2.99 -14.26 20.10
CA MET A 158 -3.64 -13.68 18.92
C MET A 158 -4.65 -14.65 18.27
N ILE A 159 -4.58 -15.95 18.56
CA ILE A 159 -5.40 -16.96 17.87
C ILE A 159 -6.89 -16.70 18.09
N ASP A 160 -7.32 -16.44 19.33
CA ASP A 160 -8.73 -16.22 19.65
C ASP A 160 -9.31 -14.97 18.98
N PRO A 161 -8.65 -13.79 19.05
CA PRO A 161 -9.07 -12.61 18.29
C PRO A 161 -9.04 -12.84 16.78
N TRP A 162 -8.02 -13.52 16.26
CA TRP A 162 -7.94 -13.84 14.83
C TRP A 162 -9.11 -14.70 14.38
N MET A 163 -9.47 -15.74 15.14
CA MET A 163 -10.60 -16.61 14.79
C MET A 163 -11.94 -15.86 14.77
N ASP A 164 -12.12 -14.87 15.65
CA ASP A 164 -13.31 -14.01 15.65
C ASP A 164 -13.33 -13.06 14.44
N TYR A 165 -12.16 -12.51 14.07
CA TYR A 165 -12.01 -11.66 12.89
C TYR A 165 -12.19 -12.45 11.58
N MET A 166 -11.53 -13.60 11.45
CA MET A 166 -11.51 -14.46 10.26
C MET A 166 -12.92 -14.91 9.86
N GLN A 167 -13.81 -15.16 10.84
CA GLN A 167 -15.20 -15.54 10.57
C GLN A 167 -16.00 -14.49 9.78
N ARG A 168 -15.54 -13.23 9.78
CA ARG A 168 -16.17 -12.14 9.04
C ARG A 168 -15.71 -12.05 7.58
N MET A 169 -14.61 -12.72 7.23
CA MET A 169 -14.08 -12.78 5.85
C MET A 169 -14.88 -13.77 5.00
N GLU A 170 -14.73 -13.72 3.67
CA GLU A 170 -15.34 -14.73 2.79
C GLU A 170 -14.74 -16.12 3.01
N ARG A 171 -15.55 -17.17 2.76
CA ARG A 171 -15.19 -18.57 3.06
C ARG A 171 -13.90 -19.02 2.39
N GLU A 172 -13.60 -18.53 1.19
CA GLU A 172 -12.39 -18.87 0.45
C GLU A 172 -11.12 -18.47 1.23
N HIS A 173 -11.07 -17.26 1.76
CA HIS A 173 -9.93 -16.78 2.56
C HIS A 173 -9.81 -17.54 3.89
N GLN A 174 -10.94 -17.91 4.51
CA GLN A 174 -10.95 -18.75 5.71
C GLN A 174 -10.34 -20.13 5.43
N ALA A 175 -10.71 -20.75 4.29
CA ALA A 175 -10.18 -22.04 3.89
C ALA A 175 -8.67 -22.00 3.64
N VAL A 176 -8.16 -20.93 3.02
CA VAL A 176 -6.71 -20.72 2.84
C VAL A 176 -5.99 -20.71 4.19
N PHE A 177 -6.48 -19.94 5.18
CA PHE A 177 -5.87 -19.91 6.51
C PHE A 177 -5.81 -21.31 7.13
N VAL A 178 -6.95 -22.01 7.14
CA VAL A 178 -7.10 -23.31 7.80
C VAL A 178 -6.24 -24.37 7.14
N ASN A 179 -6.19 -24.41 5.80
CA ASN A 179 -5.37 -25.35 5.05
C ASN A 179 -3.87 -25.15 5.32
N GLN A 180 -3.43 -23.91 5.49
CA GLN A 180 -2.04 -23.62 5.85
C GLN A 180 -1.75 -23.93 7.32
N ALA A 181 -2.66 -23.58 8.23
CA ALA A 181 -2.50 -23.82 9.67
C ALA A 181 -2.50 -25.31 10.04
N LYS A 182 -3.18 -26.17 9.26
CA LYS A 182 -3.22 -27.63 9.43
C LYS A 182 -1.93 -28.34 8.99
N ARG A 183 -1.02 -27.67 8.29
CA ARG A 183 0.24 -28.29 7.86
C ARG A 183 1.11 -28.53 9.09
N LYS A 184 1.59 -29.76 9.28
CA LYS A 184 2.49 -30.11 10.40
C LYS A 184 3.79 -29.30 10.42
N THR A 185 4.18 -28.75 9.26
CA THR A 185 5.36 -27.89 9.10
C THR A 185 5.13 -26.44 9.53
N TYR A 186 3.90 -26.05 9.86
CA TYR A 186 3.58 -24.71 10.31
C TYR A 186 4.07 -24.48 11.75
N HIS A 187 4.80 -23.39 11.99
CA HIS A 187 5.49 -23.14 13.25
C HIS A 187 4.55 -22.98 14.47
N GLN A 188 3.29 -22.56 14.27
CA GLN A 188 2.26 -22.52 15.33
C GLN A 188 1.24 -23.65 15.22
N PHE A 189 1.56 -24.76 14.53
CA PHE A 189 0.65 -25.88 14.33
C PHE A 189 0.00 -26.36 15.64
N GLN A 190 0.82 -26.68 16.65
CA GLN A 190 0.32 -27.21 17.93
C GLN A 190 -0.63 -26.23 18.63
N THR A 191 -0.26 -24.94 18.65
CA THR A 191 -1.02 -23.88 19.29
C THR A 191 -2.37 -23.63 18.60
N VAL A 192 -2.42 -23.66 17.27
CA VAL A 192 -3.65 -23.43 16.51
C VAL A 192 -4.57 -24.65 16.55
N MET A 193 -4.03 -25.87 16.41
CA MET A 193 -4.81 -27.10 16.39
C MET A 193 -5.45 -27.44 17.74
N THR A 194 -4.89 -26.94 18.85
CA THR A 194 -5.44 -27.12 20.20
C THR A 194 -6.43 -26.02 20.59
N ASN A 195 -6.58 -24.97 19.79
CA ASN A 195 -7.46 -23.86 20.10
C ASN A 195 -8.95 -24.24 19.94
N PRO A 196 -9.81 -24.05 20.97
CA PRO A 196 -11.22 -24.44 20.90
C PRO A 196 -12.02 -23.77 19.78
N LYS A 197 -11.76 -22.49 19.46
CA LYS A 197 -12.46 -21.78 18.39
C LYS A 197 -12.06 -22.32 17.02
N PHE A 198 -10.79 -22.64 16.82
CA PHE A 198 -10.31 -23.27 15.59
C PHE A 198 -10.94 -24.66 15.38
N VAL A 199 -10.98 -25.49 16.42
CA VAL A 199 -11.62 -26.81 16.36
C VAL A 199 -13.12 -26.67 16.06
N LYS A 200 -13.82 -25.78 16.78
CA LYS A 200 -15.25 -25.51 16.55
C LYS A 200 -15.53 -25.08 15.11
N TRP A 201 -14.69 -24.20 14.56
CA TRP A 201 -14.81 -23.76 13.17
C TRP A 201 -14.60 -24.92 12.19
N CYS A 202 -13.60 -25.78 12.42
CA CYS A 202 -13.34 -26.95 11.58
C CYS A 202 -14.52 -27.94 11.61
N THR A 203 -15.09 -28.20 12.78
CA THR A 203 -16.27 -29.09 12.93
C THR A 203 -17.50 -28.52 12.21
N ALA A 204 -17.76 -27.22 12.35
CA ALA A 204 -18.90 -26.56 11.69
C ALA A 204 -18.77 -26.49 10.15
N ASN A 205 -17.53 -26.48 9.64
CA ASN A 205 -17.23 -26.35 8.21
C ASN A 205 -16.69 -27.65 7.59
N ASN A 206 -16.94 -28.79 8.22
CA ASN A 206 -16.36 -30.09 7.82
C ASN A 206 -16.73 -30.52 6.38
N PHE A 207 -17.85 -30.00 5.84
CA PHE A 207 -18.29 -30.22 4.45
C PHE A 207 -17.49 -29.43 3.40
N ALA A 208 -16.82 -28.34 3.79
CA ALA A 208 -16.05 -27.50 2.88
C ALA A 208 -14.64 -28.05 2.59
N PHE A 209 -14.26 -29.17 3.22
CA PHE A 209 -12.94 -29.82 3.09
C PHE A 209 -13.06 -31.27 2.57
N THR A 210 -14.23 -31.69 2.09
CA THR A 210 -14.49 -33.05 1.59
C THR A 210 -14.44 -33.17 0.06
N ALA A 211 -13.88 -32.18 -0.64
CA ALA A 211 -13.44 -32.24 -2.04
C ALA A 211 -11.99 -31.71 -2.06
N ASP A 212 -10.96 -32.36 -2.59
CA ASP A 212 -10.88 -33.42 -3.60
C ASP A 212 -10.08 -34.62 -3.09
N LYS A 213 -10.60 -35.84 -3.32
CA LYS A 213 -9.78 -37.02 -3.51
C LYS A 213 -9.59 -37.18 -5.01
N VAL A 214 -8.44 -36.76 -5.52
CA VAL A 214 -7.86 -37.30 -6.77
C VAL A 214 -6.72 -38.23 -6.37
#